data_AF-A0A2D7C9B3-F1
#
_entry.id   AF-A0A2D7C9B3-F1
#
_cell.length_a   1.000
_cell.length_b   1.000
_cell.length_c   1.000
_cell.angle_alpha   90.00
_cell.angle_beta   90.00
_cell.angle_gamma   90.00
#
_symmetry.space_group_name_H-M   'P 1'
#
loop_
_entity.id
_entity.type
_entity.pdbx_description
1 polymer ?
#
loop_
_entity_poly.entity_id
_entity_poly.type
_entity_poly.pdbx_seq_one_letter_code
_entity_poly.pdbx_strand_id
1 'polypeptide(L)' 'MPNKEEKIAFEEAMERLEGIVSKLEKGDLPLDQSIEAFEKGASYVKICQEKLSDAEMRIEKIMKQKEQE' A
#
# COMPACT_ATOMS: atom_id res chain seq x y z
N MET A 1 16.89 -8.98 6.50
CA MET A 1 15.85 -9.14 7.54
C MET A 1 14.55 -8.66 6.90
N PRO A 2 13.45 -9.42 6.87
CA PRO A 2 12.24 -8.97 6.20
C PRO A 2 11.66 -7.79 6.97
N ASN A 3 11.46 -6.68 6.27
CA ASN A 3 11.01 -5.43 6.86
C ASN A 3 9.56 -5.62 7.35
N LYS A 4 9.23 -5.14 8.55
CA LYS A 4 7.94 -5.39 9.22
C LYS A 4 6.73 -4.90 8.39
N GLU A 5 7.00 -4.04 7.41
CA GLU A 5 6.07 -3.48 6.42
C GLU A 5 5.58 -4.51 5.38
N GLU A 6 6.34 -5.57 5.06
CA GLU A 6 5.93 -6.59 4.06
C GLU A 6 4.75 -7.47 4.51
N LYS A 7 4.39 -7.44 5.81
CA LYS A 7 3.36 -8.30 6.40
C LYS A 7 2.04 -7.60 6.75
N ILE A 8 1.90 -6.31 6.45
CA ILE A 8 0.65 -5.59 6.74
C ILE A 8 -0.45 -6.03 5.77
N ALA A 9 -1.73 -5.94 6.16
CA ALA A 9 -2.86 -6.18 5.26
C ALA A 9 -3.04 -5.00 4.27
N PHE A 10 -3.82 -5.19 3.19
CA PHE A 10 -4.10 -4.10 2.25
C PHE A 10 -4.85 -2.98 2.94
N GLU A 11 -5.87 -3.33 3.71
CA GLU A 11 -6.74 -2.41 4.46
C GLU A 11 -5.91 -1.61 5.47
N GLU A 12 -4.99 -2.26 6.17
CA GLU A 12 -4.09 -1.60 7.13
C GLU A 12 -3.09 -0.66 6.43
N ALA A 13 -2.54 -1.06 5.28
CA ALA A 13 -1.67 -0.21 4.48
C ALA A 13 -2.40 1.05 3.99
N MET A 14 -3.66 0.88 3.55
CA MET A 14 -4.52 1.96 3.08
C MET A 14 -4.87 2.93 4.20
N GLU A 15 -5.29 2.44 5.37
CA GLU A 15 -5.60 3.28 6.53
C GLU A 15 -4.38 4.12 6.96
N ARG A 16 -3.18 3.51 6.97
CA ARG A 16 -1.94 4.22 7.30
C ARG A 16 -1.57 5.27 6.25
N LEU A 17 -1.78 4.98 4.97
CA LEU A 17 -1.57 5.92 3.88
C LEU A 17 -2.52 7.12 4.00
N GLU A 18 -3.80 6.89 4.23
CA GLU A 18 -4.80 7.95 4.44
C GLU A 18 -4.43 8.84 5.64
N GLY A 19 -3.98 8.24 6.73
CA GLY A 19 -3.50 8.98 7.90
C GLY A 19 -2.26 9.84 7.60
N ILE A 20 -1.37 9.40 6.72
CA ILE A 20 -0.21 10.19 6.26
C ILE A 20 -0.66 11.34 5.38
N VAL A 21 -1.51 11.08 4.39
CA VAL A 21 -2.04 12.10 3.47
C VAL A 21 -2.75 13.19 4.27
N SER A 22 -3.62 12.81 5.21
CA SER A 22 -4.32 13.76 6.08
C SER A 22 -3.37 14.66 6.88
N LYS A 23 -2.22 14.13 7.34
CA LYS A 23 -1.21 14.94 8.05
C LYS A 23 -0.47 15.89 7.12
N LEU A 24 -0.15 15.44 5.91
CA LEU A 24 0.51 16.27 4.88
C LEU A 24 -0.42 17.40 4.42
N GLU A 25 -1.71 17.11 4.22
CA GLU A 25 -2.72 18.10 3.80
C GLU A 25 -2.99 19.18 4.85
N LYS A 26 -2.84 18.85 6.14
CA LYS A 26 -2.96 19.83 7.23
C LYS A 26 -1.87 20.90 7.17
N GLY A 27 -0.70 20.59 6.61
CA GLY A 27 0.39 21.57 6.42
C GLY A 27 1.11 22.01 7.70
N ASP A 28 0.77 21.46 8.86
CA ASP A 28 1.37 21.82 10.16
C ASP A 28 2.68 21.06 10.47
N LEU A 29 3.13 20.18 9.57
CA LEU A 29 4.33 19.38 9.75
C LEU A 29 5.58 20.19 9.41
N PRO A 30 6.63 20.17 10.25
CA PRO A 30 7.96 20.64 9.87
C PRO A 30 8.46 19.95 8.59
N LEU A 31 9.33 20.62 7.84
CA LEU A 31 9.85 20.10 6.55
C LEU A 31 10.42 18.69 6.68
N ASP A 32 11.26 18.43 7.67
CA ASP A 32 11.88 17.11 7.88
C ASP A 32 10.82 16.02 8.13
N GLN A 33 9.79 16.34 8.93
CA GLN A 33 8.70 15.40 9.19
C GLN A 33 7.80 15.18 7.97
N SER A 34 7.64 16.20 7.13
CA SER A 34 6.91 16.10 5.87
C SER A 34 7.63 15.18 4.89
N ILE A 35 8.96 15.24 4.83
CA ILE A 35 9.78 14.34 4.01
C ILE A 35 9.64 12.90 4.52
N GLU A 36 9.77 12.66 5.82
CA GLU A 36 9.58 11.32 6.39
C GLU A 36 8.17 10.77 6.15
N ALA A 37 7.14 11.62 6.28
CA ALA A 37 5.76 11.25 6.05
C ALA A 37 5.56 10.86 4.56
N PHE A 38 6.15 11.62 3.64
CA PHE A 38 6.11 11.31 2.22
C PHE A 38 6.79 9.98 1.89
N GLU A 39 8.00 9.72 2.41
CA GLU A 39 8.71 8.46 2.20
C GLU A 39 7.90 7.25 2.70
N LYS A 40 7.33 7.36 3.91
CA LYS A 40 6.45 6.32 4.47
C LYS A 40 5.21 6.14 3.60
N GLY A 41 4.59 7.22 3.15
CA GLY A 41 3.44 7.19 2.24
C GLY A 41 3.76 6.45 0.94
N ALA A 42 4.91 6.75 0.33
CA ALA A 42 5.36 6.08 -0.89
C ALA A 42 5.57 4.56 -0.67
N SER A 43 6.11 4.16 0.48
CA SER A 43 6.21 2.74 0.85
C SER A 43 4.83 2.07 0.96
N TYR A 44 3.85 2.72 1.60
CA TYR A 44 2.49 2.16 1.68
C TYR A 44 1.81 2.06 0.32
N VAL A 45 1.97 3.06 -0.56
CA VAL A 45 1.49 3.00 -1.94
C VAL A 45 2.04 1.78 -2.67
N LYS A 46 3.36 1.53 -2.54
CA LYS A 46 4.00 0.38 -3.15
C LYS A 46 3.41 -0.95 -2.63
N ILE A 47 3.22 -1.07 -1.32
CA ILE A 47 2.62 -2.26 -0.70
C ILE A 47 1.18 -2.48 -1.21
N CYS A 48 0.38 -1.42 -1.30
CA CYS A 48 -0.97 -1.51 -1.83
C CYS A 48 -0.98 -2.01 -3.29
N GLN A 49 -0.09 -1.47 -4.13
CA GLN A 49 0.04 -1.89 -5.53
C GLN A 49 0.45 -3.36 -5.66
N GLU A 50 1.43 -3.81 -4.88
CA GLU A 50 1.87 -5.21 -4.87
C GLU A 50 0.73 -6.16 -4.50
N LYS A 51 -0.05 -5.81 -3.47
CA LYS A 51 -1.21 -6.62 -3.05
C LYS A 51 -2.33 -6.67 -4.09
N LEU A 52 -2.62 -5.54 -4.74
CA LEU A 52 -3.61 -5.50 -5.83
C LEU A 52 -3.16 -6.36 -7.01
N SER A 53 -1.88 -6.25 -7.40
CA SER A 53 -1.32 -7.06 -8.48
C SER A 53 -1.37 -8.56 -8.17
N ASP A 54 -1.04 -8.96 -6.94
CA ASP A 54 -1.16 -10.34 -6.48
C ASP A 54 -2.60 -10.84 -6.51
N ALA A 55 -3.57 -10.00 -6.13
CA ALA A 55 -4.99 -10.33 -6.16
C ALA A 55 -5.49 -10.51 -7.60
N GLU A 56 -5.14 -9.57 -8.50
CA GLU A 56 -5.46 -9.64 -9.93
C GLU A 56 -4.92 -10.92 -10.57
N MET A 57 -3.65 -11.26 -10.30
CA MET A 57 -3.03 -12.48 -10.83
C MET A 57 -3.75 -13.75 -10.35
N ARG A 58 -4.22 -13.78 -9.10
CA ARG A 58 -4.99 -14.91 -8.58
C ARG A 58 -6.35 -15.02 -9.26
N ILE A 59 -7.04 -13.90 -9.46
CA ILE A 59 -8.32 -13.87 -10.18
C ILE A 59 -8.14 -14.36 -11.61
N GLU A 60 -7.12 -13.86 -12.32
CA GLU A 60 -6.83 -14.26 -13.69
C GLU A 60 -6.58 -15.77 -13.81
N LYS A 61 -5.84 -16.36 -12.87
CA LYS A 61 -5.62 -17.82 -12.83
C LYS A 61 -6.92 -18.60 -12.63
N ILE A 62 -7.79 -18.15 -11.73
CA ILE A 62 -9.09 -18.79 -11.49
C ILE A 62 -9.97 -18.71 -12.74
N MET A 63 -10.00 -17.57 -13.42
CA MET A 63 -10.79 -17.38 -14.64
C MET A 63 -10.28 -18.27 -15.77
N LYS A 64 -8.96 -18.33 -15.99
CA LYS A 64 -8.33 -19.23 -16.97
C LYS A 64 -8.59 -20.71 -16.70
N GLN A 65 -8.64 -21.11 -15.43
CA GLN A 65 -8.99 -22.49 -15.05
C GLN A 65 -10.45 -22.80 -15.40
N LYS A 66 -11.38 -21.88 -15.14
CA LYS A 66 -12.79 -22.05 -15.48
C LYS A 66 -13.08 -22.08 -16.99
N GLU A 67 -12.27 -21.42 -17.80
CA GLU A 67 -12.43 -21.43 -19.27
C GLU A 67 -11.92 -22.72 -19.93
N GLN A 68 -11.16 -23.54 -19.20
CA GLN A 68 -10.59 -24.81 -19.69
C GLN A 68 -11.40 -26.05 -19.28
N GLU A 69 -12.48 -25.87 -18.52
CA GLU A 69 -13.48 -26.88 -18.15
C GLU A 69 -14.72 -26.78 -19.05
#